data_AF-A0A0L0TCK8-F1
#
_entry.id   AF-A0A0L0TCK8-F1
#
_cell.length_a   1.000
_cell.length_b   1.000
_cell.length_c   1.000
_cell.angle_alpha   90.00
_cell.angle_beta   90.00
_cell.angle_gamma   90.00
#
_symmetry.space_group_name_H-M   'P 1'
#
loop_
_entity.id
_entity.type
_entity.pdbx_description
1 polymer ?
#
loop_
_entity_poly.entity_id
_entity_poly.type
_entity_poly.pdbx_seq_one_letter_code
_entity_poly.pdbx_strand_id
1 'polypeptide(L)'
;MSRSIISSSLLAALVCVLLALASTPSAHAWGADGHQAVATIAYNYLTPKAKSGVDKIINNSDFTSIEDASTWPDRAKTSATGGWHYIDGCVLAATATCLLGAYRAHFRVLSFRM
;
A
#
# COMPACT_ATOMS: atom_id res chain seq x y z
N MET A 1 -50.66 14.61 12.82
CA MET A 1 -49.67 15.54 12.23
C MET A 1 -48.19 15.19 12.52
N SER A 2 -47.83 14.09 13.22
CA SER A 2 -46.41 13.78 13.52
C SER A 2 -45.68 12.88 12.50
N ARG A 3 -46.39 12.07 11.70
CA ARG A 3 -45.78 11.16 10.69
C ARG A 3 -45.06 11.89 9.55
N SER A 4 -45.57 13.06 9.15
CA SER A 4 -44.98 13.87 8.06
C SER A 4 -43.64 14.51 8.47
N ILE A 5 -43.51 14.94 9.73
CA ILE A 5 -42.29 15.56 10.26
C ILE A 5 -41.19 14.48 10.41
N ILE A 6 -41.54 13.28 10.89
CA ILE A 6 -40.60 12.15 11.01
C ILE A 6 -40.07 11.72 9.64
N SER A 7 -40.92 11.71 8.60
CA SER A 7 -40.50 11.39 7.23
C SER A 7 -39.57 12.44 6.62
N SER A 8 -39.79 13.73 6.88
CA SER A 8 -38.91 14.81 6.41
C SER A 8 -37.55 14.78 7.10
N SER A 9 -37.50 14.46 8.40
CA SER A 9 -36.23 14.32 9.13
C SER A 9 -35.41 13.11 8.68
N LEU A 10 -36.06 11.99 8.35
CA LEU A 10 -35.40 10.81 7.78
C LEU A 10 -34.85 11.08 6.37
N LEU A 11 -35.60 11.82 5.55
CA LEU A 11 -35.15 12.23 4.22
C LEU A 11 -33.97 13.19 4.31
N ALA A 12 -34.02 14.17 5.22
CA ALA A 12 -32.92 15.09 5.48
C ALA A 12 -31.67 14.34 5.98
N ALA A 13 -31.82 13.39 6.91
CA ALA A 13 -30.71 12.56 7.37
C ALA A 13 -30.09 11.72 6.24
N LEU A 14 -30.92 11.10 5.39
CA LEU A 14 -30.45 10.35 4.22
C LEU A 14 -29.69 11.25 3.23
N VAL A 15 -30.21 12.45 2.95
CA VAL A 15 -29.56 13.43 2.08
C VAL A 15 -28.22 13.86 2.67
N CYS A 16 -28.15 14.14 3.98
CA CYS A 16 -26.90 14.48 4.66
C CYS A 16 -25.88 13.33 4.59
N VAL A 17 -26.30 12.08 4.78
CA VAL A 17 -25.43 10.91 4.65
C VAL A 17 -24.91 10.77 3.21
N LEU A 18 -25.78 10.88 2.20
CA LEU A 18 -25.37 10.79 0.80
C LEU A 18 -24.41 11.91 0.40
N LEU A 19 -24.66 13.14 0.84
CA LEU A 19 -23.75 14.27 0.63
C LEU A 19 -22.40 14.05 1.33
N ALA A 20 -22.41 13.51 2.55
CA ALA A 20 -21.18 13.16 3.26
C ALA A 20 -20.38 12.09 2.52
N LEU A 21 -21.01 11.00 2.05
CA LEU A 21 -20.35 9.98 1.24
C LEU A 21 -19.81 10.54 -0.09
N ALA A 22 -20.59 11.39 -0.77
CA ALA A 22 -20.17 12.01 -2.03
C ALA A 22 -19.02 13.01 -1.85
N SER A 23 -18.88 13.59 -0.66
CA SER A 23 -17.77 14.51 -0.32
C SER A 23 -16.48 13.80 0.09
N THR A 24 -16.48 12.46 0.21
CA THR A 24 -15.25 11.74 0.52
C THR A 24 -14.31 11.74 -0.69
N PRO A 25 -13.04 12.20 -0.54
CA PRO A 25 -12.08 12.13 -1.63
C PRO A 25 -11.84 10.67 -2.00
N SER A 26 -11.79 10.39 -3.30
CA SER A 26 -11.41 9.05 -3.77
C SER A 26 -9.99 8.75 -3.35
N ALA A 27 -9.80 7.71 -2.54
CA ALA A 27 -8.47 7.19 -2.24
C ALA A 27 -7.95 6.46 -3.50
N HIS A 28 -7.09 7.12 -4.27
CA HIS A 28 -6.38 6.48 -5.38
C HIS A 28 -5.20 5.68 -4.82
N ALA A 29 -5.42 4.39 -4.59
CA ALA A 29 -4.33 3.47 -4.34
C ALA A 29 -3.44 3.36 -5.58
N TRP A 30 -2.14 3.17 -5.37
CA TRP A 30 -1.22 2.93 -6.47
C TRP A 30 -1.53 1.59 -7.14
N GLY A 31 -1.59 1.59 -8.48
CA GLY A 31 -1.58 0.38 -9.30
C GLY A 31 -0.17 0.05 -9.80
N ALA A 32 -0.07 -0.82 -10.80
CA ALA A 32 1.21 -1.23 -11.38
C ALA A 32 2.08 -0.04 -11.82
N ASP A 33 1.49 0.91 -12.55
CA ASP A 33 2.18 2.12 -13.03
C ASP A 33 2.77 2.94 -11.88
N GLY A 34 2.04 3.04 -10.76
CA GLY A 34 2.48 3.74 -9.56
C GLY A 34 3.71 3.09 -8.93
N HIS A 35 3.65 1.76 -8.75
CA HIS A 35 4.76 0.99 -8.22
C HIS A 35 6.01 1.09 -9.09
N GLN A 36 5.85 0.98 -10.40
CA GLN A 36 6.94 1.08 -11.38
C GLN A 36 7.55 2.49 -11.41
N ALA A 37 6.72 3.54 -11.37
CA ALA A 37 7.18 4.92 -11.31
C ALA A 37 8.02 5.18 -10.05
N VAL A 38 7.54 4.74 -8.88
CA VAL A 38 8.29 4.87 -7.62
C VAL A 38 9.60 4.10 -7.66
N ALA A 39 9.61 2.87 -8.19
CA ALA A 39 10.82 2.07 -8.34
C ALA A 39 11.86 2.73 -9.25
N THR A 40 11.40 3.28 -10.39
CA THR A 40 12.24 4.02 -11.35
C THR A 40 12.90 5.22 -10.66
N ILE A 41 12.10 6.04 -9.96
CA ILE A 41 12.60 7.21 -9.24
C ILE A 41 13.61 6.76 -8.18
N ALA A 42 13.26 5.80 -7.33
CA ALA A 42 14.15 5.32 -6.27
C ALA A 42 15.49 4.84 -6.82
N TYR A 43 15.48 4.03 -7.89
CA TYR A 43 16.68 3.48 -8.52
C TYR A 43 17.61 4.54 -9.10
N ASN A 44 17.05 5.62 -9.63
CA ASN A 44 17.82 6.75 -10.18
C ASN A 44 18.52 7.56 -9.08
N TYR A 45 18.00 7.57 -7.85
CA TYR A 45 18.58 8.27 -6.71
C TYR A 45 19.43 7.38 -5.79
N LEU A 46 19.64 6.10 -6.14
CA LEU A 46 20.53 5.22 -5.37
C LEU A 46 21.99 5.65 -5.50
N THR A 47 22.74 5.48 -4.42
CA THR A 47 24.21 5.53 -4.48
C THR A 47 24.75 4.38 -5.34
N PRO A 48 25.96 4.49 -5.91
CA PRO A 48 26.55 3.41 -6.71
C PRO A 48 26.61 2.07 -5.96
N LYS A 49 26.93 2.09 -4.66
CA LYS A 49 26.95 0.89 -3.81
C LYS A 49 25.56 0.26 -3.70
N ALA A 50 24.52 1.06 -3.44
CA ALA A 50 23.16 0.55 -3.29
C ALA A 50 22.61 0.03 -4.63
N LYS A 51 22.89 0.72 -5.74
CA LYS A 51 22.51 0.30 -7.10
C LYS A 51 23.09 -1.07 -7.44
N SER A 52 24.39 -1.27 -7.19
CA SER A 52 25.05 -2.57 -7.37
C SER A 52 24.43 -3.69 -6.51
N GLY A 53 24.04 -3.37 -5.27
CA GLY A 53 23.33 -4.32 -4.40
C GLY A 53 21.96 -4.73 -4.95
N VAL A 54 21.18 -3.77 -5.47
CA VAL A 54 19.91 -4.04 -6.13
C VAL A 54 20.13 -4.89 -7.38
N ASP A 55 21.05 -4.49 -8.26
CA ASP A 55 21.35 -5.21 -9.51
C ASP A 55 21.76 -6.66 -9.24
N LYS A 56 22.56 -6.89 -8.19
CA LYS A 56 22.92 -8.24 -7.76
C LYS A 56 21.71 -9.07 -7.35
N ILE A 57 20.74 -8.50 -6.63
CA ILE A 57 19.52 -9.22 -6.25
C ILE A 57 18.67 -9.53 -7.48
N ILE A 58 18.45 -8.54 -8.34
CA ILE A 58 17.64 -8.67 -9.56
C ILE A 58 18.25 -9.72 -10.49
N ASN A 59 19.55 -9.66 -10.76
CA ASN A 59 20.24 -10.60 -11.65
C ASN A 59 20.26 -12.05 -11.12
N ASN A 60 19.96 -12.28 -9.84
CA ASN A 60 19.82 -13.61 -9.23
C ASN A 60 18.35 -13.98 -8.98
N SER A 61 17.41 -13.29 -9.63
CA SER A 61 15.97 -13.52 -9.53
C SER A 61 15.35 -13.72 -10.91
N ASP A 62 14.06 -14.00 -10.96
CA ASP A 62 13.31 -14.11 -12.22
C ASP A 62 12.85 -12.74 -12.78
N PHE A 63 13.21 -11.63 -12.11
CA PHE A 63 12.84 -10.29 -12.55
C PHE A 63 13.90 -9.69 -13.48
N THR A 64 13.42 -8.88 -14.43
CA THR A 64 14.29 -8.21 -15.41
C THR A 64 14.80 -6.85 -14.93
N SER A 65 14.08 -6.22 -13.99
CA SER A 65 14.44 -4.92 -13.42
C SER A 65 13.77 -4.71 -12.05
N ILE A 66 14.13 -3.61 -11.37
CA ILE A 66 13.46 -3.23 -10.11
C ILE A 66 12.00 -2.79 -10.35
N GLU A 67 11.69 -2.20 -11.49
CA GLU A 67 10.33 -1.83 -11.89
C GLU A 67 9.46 -3.08 -12.07
N ASP A 68 9.97 -4.11 -12.74
CA ASP A 68 9.31 -5.42 -12.88
C ASP A 68 9.05 -6.07 -11.51
N ALA A 69 10.07 -6.10 -10.65
CA ALA A 69 9.97 -6.62 -9.28
C ALA A 69 8.99 -5.81 -8.40
N SER A 70 8.83 -4.51 -8.63
CA SER A 70 8.07 -3.59 -7.76
C SER A 70 6.59 -3.95 -7.62
N THR A 71 6.05 -4.68 -8.59
CA THR A 71 4.63 -5.04 -8.68
C THR A 71 4.36 -6.48 -8.22
N TRP A 72 5.41 -7.26 -7.94
CA TRP A 72 5.29 -8.64 -7.50
C TRP A 72 4.51 -8.81 -6.19
N PRO A 73 4.69 -7.97 -5.14
CA PRO A 73 3.96 -8.14 -3.89
C PRO A 73 2.44 -8.15 -4.08
N ASP A 74 1.92 -7.33 -5.00
CA ASP A 74 0.48 -7.29 -5.29
C ASP A 74 -0.02 -8.55 -5.99
N ARG A 75 0.82 -9.17 -6.84
CA ARG A 75 0.50 -10.40 -7.56
C ARG A 75 0.62 -11.65 -6.68
N ALA A 76 1.58 -11.65 -5.76
CA ALA A 76 1.92 -12.80 -4.93
C ALA A 76 1.29 -12.79 -3.54
N LYS A 77 0.50 -11.76 -3.21
CA LYS A 77 -0.12 -11.66 -1.88
C LYS A 77 -1.06 -12.81 -1.59
N THR A 78 -1.10 -13.19 -0.32
CA THR A 78 -1.99 -14.19 0.25
C THR A 78 -2.82 -13.55 1.36
N SER A 79 -3.72 -14.31 1.98
CA SER A 79 -4.42 -13.85 3.19
C SER A 79 -3.45 -13.46 4.32
N ALA A 80 -2.29 -14.12 4.42
CA ALA A 80 -1.29 -13.84 5.45
C ALA A 80 -0.48 -12.56 5.16
N THR A 81 -0.29 -12.22 3.89
CA THR A 81 0.54 -11.07 3.48
C THR A 81 -0.27 -9.87 2.99
N GLY A 82 -1.59 -10.01 2.81
CA GLY A 82 -2.46 -8.93 2.35
C GLY A 82 -2.41 -7.70 3.25
N GLY A 83 -2.33 -7.91 4.57
CA GLY A 83 -2.19 -6.82 5.55
C GLY A 83 -0.91 -6.01 5.37
N TRP A 84 0.15 -6.57 4.76
CA TRP A 84 1.44 -5.90 4.55
C TRP A 84 1.35 -4.71 3.59
N HIS A 85 0.24 -4.54 2.87
CA HIS A 85 0.08 -3.48 1.88
C HIS A 85 -0.49 -2.17 2.47
N TYR A 86 -0.95 -2.20 3.72
CA TYR A 86 -1.59 -1.05 4.34
C TYR A 86 -1.33 -0.98 5.85
N ILE A 87 -1.78 0.11 6.46
CA ILE A 87 -1.81 0.28 7.91
C ILE A 87 -3.27 0.52 8.28
N ASP A 88 -3.84 -0.42 9.02
CA ASP A 88 -5.13 -0.27 9.67
C ASP A 88 -4.99 -0.74 11.12
N GLY A 89 -4.98 0.18 12.09
CA GLY A 89 -4.82 -0.11 13.53
C GLY A 89 -3.47 -0.68 14.01
N CYS A 90 -2.53 -0.98 13.11
CA CYS A 90 -1.30 -1.76 13.40
C CYS A 90 -0.25 -1.06 14.28
N VAL A 91 -0.46 0.19 14.71
CA VAL A 91 0.54 0.94 15.49
C VAL A 91 0.80 0.31 16.87
N LEU A 92 -0.08 -0.58 17.34
CA LEU A 92 -0.05 -1.13 18.71
C LEU A 92 0.41 -2.60 18.84
N ALA A 93 0.66 -3.35 17.75
CA ALA A 93 1.04 -4.77 17.84
C ALA A 93 2.28 -5.12 17.01
N ALA A 94 3.31 -5.64 17.67
CA ALA A 94 4.61 -6.00 17.13
C ALA A 94 4.64 -7.29 16.27
N THR A 95 3.64 -7.53 15.44
CA THR A 95 3.63 -8.67 14.50
C THR A 95 3.74 -8.16 13.07
N ALA A 96 4.40 -8.93 12.19
CA ALA A 96 4.49 -8.65 10.76
C ALA A 96 3.12 -8.86 10.09
N THR A 97 2.12 -8.08 10.48
CA THR A 97 0.72 -8.15 10.03
C THR A 97 0.32 -6.93 9.21
N CYS A 98 1.15 -5.88 9.21
CA CYS A 98 0.93 -4.66 8.43
C CYS A 98 2.17 -4.15 7.71
N LEU A 99 2.01 -3.09 6.91
CA LEU A 99 3.07 -2.45 6.13
C LEU A 99 4.33 -2.12 6.93
N LEU A 100 4.19 -1.50 8.11
CA LEU A 100 5.37 -1.12 8.91
C LEU A 100 6.12 -2.35 9.46
N GLY A 101 5.39 -3.39 9.86
CA GLY A 101 5.97 -4.66 10.31
C GLY A 101 6.71 -5.37 9.17
N ALA A 102 6.09 -5.44 7.99
CA ALA A 102 6.67 -6.01 6.79
C ALA A 102 7.95 -5.26 6.36
N TYR A 103 7.92 -3.92 6.33
CA TYR A 103 9.09 -3.10 6.02
C TYR A 103 10.27 -3.41 6.97
N ARG A 104 10.02 -3.43 8.28
CA ARG A 104 11.04 -3.74 9.28
C ARG A 104 11.61 -5.16 9.12
N ALA A 105 10.77 -6.14 8.79
CA ALA A 105 11.20 -7.52 8.57
C ALA A 105 12.10 -7.64 7.33
N HIS A 106 11.68 -7.07 6.19
CA HIS A 106 12.46 -7.12 4.94
C HIS A 106 13.77 -6.33 5.04
N PHE A 107 13.74 -5.17 5.70
CA PHE A 107 14.95 -4.38 5.94
C PHE A 107 15.99 -5.18 6.73
N ARG A 108 15.57 -5.92 7.76
CA ARG A 108 16.47 -6.82 8.50
C ARG A 108 17.09 -7.87 7.57
N VAL A 109 16.28 -8.56 6.76
CA VAL A 109 16.77 -9.58 5.81
C VAL A 109 17.83 -9.02 4.85
N LEU A 110 17.58 -7.82 4.30
CA LEU A 110 18.52 -7.18 3.37
C LEU A 110 19.80 -6.69 4.08
N SER A 111 19.68 -6.17 5.30
CA SER A 111 20.83 -5.71 6.08
C SER A 111 21.81 -6.81 6.51
N PHE A 112 21.39 -8.08 6.47
CA PHE A 112 22.25 -9.23 6.73
C PHE A 112 22.82 -9.87 5.44
N ARG A 113 22.32 -9.51 4.25
CA ARG A 113 22.67 -10.13 2.97
C ARG A 113 23.53 -9.25 2.05
N MET A 114 23.78 -8.00 2.41
CA MET A 114 24.61 -7.02 1.70
C MET A 114 25.77 -6.54 2.56
#